data_AF-A0A6I8NWY8-F1
#
_entry.id   AF-A0A6I8NWY8-F1
#
_cell.length_a   1.000
_cell.length_b   1.000
_cell.length_c   1.000
_cell.angle_alpha   90.00
_cell.angle_beta   90.00
_cell.angle_gamma   90.00
#
_symmetry.space_group_name_H-M   'P 1'
#
loop_
_entity.id
_entity.type
_entity.pdbx_description
1 polymer ?
#
loop_
_entity_poly.entity_id
_entity_poly.type
_entity_poly.pdbx_seq_one_letter_code
_entity_poly.pdbx_strand_id
1 'polypeptide(L)'
;MAIVEAASCGLQVVSTRVGGIPEVLPENLIILCEPSVKSLCDGLEKAISQLKSGTLPAPEKIHNRVKTFYTWRNVAERTEKVYDRVAGEVVLSMDKRLDRLISHCGPVTGYIFALFAVFSFLFLLFLRWITPDSTIDVAIDATGPNGAWTRQYSFSKKGKKNDEIAKTR
;
A
#
# COMPACT_ATOMS: atom_id res chain seq x y z
N MET A 1 7.03 -2.14 -11.43
CA MET A 1 6.06 -3.23 -11.17
C MET A 1 5.78 -3.90 -12.51
N ALA A 2 6.64 -4.86 -12.89
CA ALA A 2 6.84 -5.22 -14.30
C ALA A 2 5.61 -5.82 -15.00
N ILE A 3 4.87 -6.71 -14.34
CA ILE A 3 3.74 -7.41 -14.99
C ILE A 3 2.56 -6.49 -15.30
N VAL A 4 2.26 -5.53 -14.42
CA VAL A 4 1.17 -4.57 -14.63
C VAL A 4 1.58 -3.50 -15.65
N GLU A 5 2.85 -3.11 -15.67
CA GLU A 5 3.41 -2.23 -16.71
C GLU A 5 3.32 -2.91 -18.09
N ALA A 6 3.76 -4.16 -18.21
CA ALA A 6 3.67 -4.93 -19.46
C ALA A 6 2.21 -5.08 -19.93
N ALA A 7 1.29 -5.48 -19.04
CA ALA A 7 -0.12 -5.59 -19.37
C ALA A 7 -0.74 -4.23 -19.72
N SER A 8 -0.31 -3.14 -19.06
CA SER A 8 -0.72 -1.77 -19.40
C SER A 8 -0.25 -1.35 -20.78
N CYS A 9 0.91 -1.83 -21.24
CA CYS A 9 1.36 -1.65 -22.62
C CYS A 9 0.65 -2.57 -23.63
N GLY A 10 -0.35 -3.35 -23.18
CA GLY A 10 -1.12 -4.25 -24.02
C GLY A 10 -0.41 -5.56 -24.38
N LEU A 11 0.62 -5.94 -23.61
CA LEU A 11 1.37 -7.19 -23.83
C LEU A 11 0.72 -8.37 -23.10
N GLN A 12 0.80 -9.56 -23.71
CA GLN A 12 0.47 -10.81 -23.03
C GLN A 12 1.56 -11.17 -22.03
N VAL A 13 1.17 -11.38 -20.77
CA VAL A 13 2.11 -11.71 -19.68
C VAL A 13 2.13 -13.22 -19.45
N VAL A 14 3.32 -13.77 -19.24
CA VAL A 14 3.56 -15.13 -18.74
C VAL A 14 4.37 -15.01 -17.46
N SER A 15 3.92 -15.64 -16.38
CA SER A 15 4.61 -15.57 -15.09
C SER A 15 4.36 -16.83 -14.25
N THR A 16 5.14 -17.00 -13.20
CA THR A 16 4.94 -18.10 -12.25
C THR A 16 3.79 -17.82 -11.29
N ARG A 17 3.07 -18.87 -10.88
CA ARG A 17 2.00 -18.84 -9.89
C ARG A 17 2.59 -18.86 -8.47
N VAL A 18 3.28 -17.80 -8.09
CA VAL A 18 3.94 -17.70 -6.78
C VAL A 18 3.65 -16.36 -6.11
N GLY A 19 3.60 -16.37 -4.78
CA GLY A 19 3.37 -15.16 -3.99
C GLY A 19 2.06 -14.46 -4.36
N GLY A 20 2.10 -13.13 -4.46
CA GLY A 20 0.96 -12.29 -4.79
C GLY A 20 0.67 -12.11 -6.29
N ILE A 21 1.35 -12.85 -7.18
CA ILE A 21 1.19 -12.69 -8.64
C ILE A 21 -0.21 -13.12 -9.13
N PRO A 22 -0.80 -14.23 -8.65
CA PRO A 22 -2.14 -14.64 -9.07
C PRO A 22 -3.24 -13.61 -8.78
N GLU A 23 -3.04 -12.74 -7.79
CA GLU A 23 -3.97 -11.70 -7.37
C GLU A 23 -3.83 -10.43 -8.21
N VAL A 24 -2.70 -10.23 -8.90
CA VAL A 24 -2.37 -8.99 -9.59
C VAL A 24 -3.03 -8.87 -10.95
N LEU A 25 -3.24 -9.95 -11.71
CA LEU A 25 -3.95 -9.88 -12.99
C LEU A 25 -4.96 -11.02 -13.10
N PRO A 26 -6.14 -10.78 -13.69
CA PRO A 26 -7.11 -11.85 -13.91
C PRO A 26 -6.54 -12.89 -14.88
N GLU A 27 -6.92 -14.16 -14.72
CA GLU A 27 -6.38 -15.32 -15.47
C GLU A 27 -6.48 -15.18 -17.01
N ASN A 28 -7.35 -14.31 -17.51
CA ASN A 28 -7.49 -14.07 -18.93
C ASN A 28 -6.47 -13.05 -19.50
N LEU A 29 -5.66 -12.40 -18.66
CA LEU A 29 -4.63 -11.42 -19.05
C LEU A 29 -3.20 -11.91 -18.74
N ILE A 30 -3.08 -13.01 -18.01
CA ILE A 30 -1.80 -13.59 -17.61
C ILE A 30 -1.86 -15.11 -17.72
N ILE A 31 -0.82 -15.72 -18.29
CA ILE A 31 -0.63 -17.17 -18.25
C ILE A 31 0.21 -17.47 -17.01
N LEU A 32 -0.42 -18.13 -16.04
CA LEU A 32 0.22 -18.55 -14.79
C LEU A 32 0.77 -19.97 -14.95
N CYS A 33 2.06 -20.11 -14.69
CA CYS A 33 2.82 -21.35 -14.79
C CYS A 33 3.28 -21.84 -13.41
N GLU A 34 3.48 -23.14 -13.25
CA GLU A 34 4.18 -23.66 -12.07
C GLU A 34 5.63 -23.16 -12.05
N PRO A 35 6.29 -23.03 -10.88
CA PRO A 35 7.67 -22.54 -10.76
C PRO A 35 8.69 -23.58 -11.23
N SER A 36 8.60 -23.96 -12.50
CA SER A 36 9.49 -24.90 -13.17
C SER A 36 9.80 -24.41 -14.58
N VAL A 37 11.02 -24.71 -15.07
CA VAL A 37 11.46 -24.32 -16.41
C VAL A 37 10.51 -24.85 -17.47
N LYS A 38 10.11 -26.12 -17.37
CA LYS A 38 9.20 -26.77 -18.32
C LYS A 38 7.86 -26.01 -18.41
N SER A 39 7.24 -25.72 -17.27
CA SER A 39 5.94 -25.02 -17.26
C SER A 39 6.04 -23.60 -17.81
N LEU A 40 7.16 -22.89 -17.59
CA LEU A 40 7.39 -21.57 -18.18
C LEU A 40 7.59 -21.64 -19.70
N CYS A 41 8.34 -22.63 -20.20
CA CYS A 41 8.47 -22.87 -21.65
C CYS A 41 7.10 -23.16 -22.27
N ASP A 42 6.33 -24.08 -21.67
CA ASP A 42 4.98 -24.43 -22.14
C ASP A 42 4.06 -23.18 -22.16
N GLY A 43 4.14 -22.34 -21.12
CA GLY A 43 3.38 -21.10 -21.03
C GLY A 43 3.77 -20.06 -22.08
N LEU A 44 5.07 -19.95 -22.38
CA LEU A 44 5.58 -19.06 -23.43
C LEU A 44 5.18 -19.54 -24.82
N GLU A 45 5.31 -20.84 -25.11
CA GLU A 45 4.85 -21.44 -26.36
C GLU A 45 3.35 -21.23 -26.57
N LYS A 46 2.55 -21.39 -25.51
CA LYS A 46 1.11 -21.08 -25.53
C LYS A 46 0.85 -19.62 -25.89
N ALA A 47 1.58 -18.67 -25.30
CA ALA A 47 1.44 -17.25 -25.60
C ALA A 47 1.76 -16.94 -27.08
N ILE A 48 2.86 -17.52 -27.60
CA ILE A 48 3.27 -17.36 -29.00
C ILE A 48 2.22 -17.97 -29.95
N SER A 49 1.69 -19.14 -29.61
CA SER A 49 0.63 -19.80 -30.40
C SER A 49 -0.63 -18.93 -30.47
N GLN A 50 -1.08 -18.38 -29.34
CA GLN A 50 -2.24 -17.49 -29.28
C GLN A 50 -2.05 -16.19 -30.07
N LEU A 51 -0.81 -15.66 -30.10
CA LEU A 51 -0.46 -14.51 -30.94
C LEU A 51 -0.58 -14.85 -32.42
N LYS A 52 -0.01 -15.98 -32.84
CA LYS A 52 -0.05 -16.43 -34.25
C LYS A 52 -1.46 -16.77 -34.72
N SER A 53 -2.31 -17.33 -33.84
CA SER A 53 -3.70 -17.65 -34.15
C SER A 53 -4.66 -16.46 -34.10
N GLY A 54 -4.17 -15.26 -33.74
CA GLY A 54 -5.01 -14.07 -33.58
C GLY A 54 -6.03 -14.18 -32.45
N THR A 55 -5.83 -15.10 -31.50
CA THR A 55 -6.73 -15.32 -30.36
C THR A 55 -6.49 -14.33 -29.23
N LEU A 56 -5.32 -13.68 -29.20
CA LEU A 56 -5.03 -12.64 -28.22
C LEU A 56 -5.90 -11.39 -28.45
N PRO A 57 -6.41 -10.77 -27.37
CA PRO A 57 -7.10 -9.49 -27.48
C PRO A 57 -6.17 -8.42 -28.05
N ALA A 58 -6.74 -7.46 -28.79
CA ALA A 58 -5.99 -6.30 -29.26
C ALA A 58 -5.33 -5.55 -28.08
N PRO A 59 -4.10 -5.02 -28.25
CA PRO A 59 -3.39 -4.31 -27.18
C PRO A 59 -4.20 -3.21 -26.49
N GLU A 60 -5.01 -2.47 -27.25
CA GLU A 60 -5.91 -1.43 -26.72
C GLU A 60 -6.97 -2.00 -25.76
N LYS A 61 -7.53 -3.19 -26.07
CA LYS A 61 -8.50 -3.85 -25.20
C LYS A 61 -7.85 -4.30 -23.90
N ILE A 62 -6.61 -4.78 -23.96
CA ILE A 62 -5.83 -5.17 -22.77
C ILE A 62 -5.57 -3.92 -21.91
N HIS A 63 -5.02 -2.85 -22.51
CA HIS A 63 -4.77 -1.59 -21.81
C HIS A 63 -6.02 -1.04 -21.12
N ASN A 64 -7.13 -0.97 -21.86
CA ASN A 64 -8.39 -0.44 -21.35
C ASN A 64 -8.94 -1.24 -20.18
N ARG A 65 -8.69 -2.55 -20.13
CA ARG A 65 -9.04 -3.39 -18.97
C ARG A 65 -8.09 -3.16 -17.80
N VAL A 66 -6.78 -3.13 -18.03
CA VAL A 66 -5.80 -2.96 -16.94
C VAL A 66 -5.98 -1.61 -16.23
N LYS A 67 -6.33 -0.57 -17.00
CA LYS A 67 -6.63 0.78 -16.50
C LYS A 67 -7.75 0.82 -15.43
N THR A 68 -8.69 -0.13 -15.44
CA THR A 68 -9.81 -0.13 -14.46
C THR A 68 -9.48 -0.83 -13.16
N PHE A 69 -8.45 -1.68 -13.12
CA PHE A 69 -8.11 -2.45 -11.91
C PHE A 69 -7.21 -1.66 -10.96
N TYR A 70 -6.09 -1.14 -11.46
CA TYR A 70 -5.02 -0.58 -10.63
C TYR A 70 -4.81 0.89 -10.92
N THR A 71 -5.51 1.74 -10.17
CA THR A 71 -5.22 3.17 -10.16
C THR A 71 -4.60 3.56 -8.82
N TRP A 72 -3.54 4.36 -8.87
CA TRP A 72 -2.94 4.95 -7.67
C TRP A 72 -3.95 5.72 -6.82
N ARG A 73 -4.99 6.30 -7.46
CA ARG A 73 -6.09 6.96 -6.75
C ARG A 73 -6.88 5.98 -5.86
N ASN A 74 -7.25 4.81 -6.39
CA ASN A 74 -7.99 3.80 -5.64
C ASN A 74 -7.12 3.21 -4.50
N VAL A 75 -5.84 2.92 -4.79
CA VAL A 75 -4.90 2.44 -3.77
C VAL A 75 -4.76 3.48 -2.65
N ALA A 76 -4.53 4.75 -3.00
CA ALA A 76 -4.43 5.84 -2.03
C ALA A 76 -5.70 5.98 -1.18
N GLU A 77 -6.89 5.97 -1.79
CA GLU A 77 -8.16 6.08 -1.07
C GLU A 77 -8.38 4.93 -0.07
N ARG A 78 -8.02 3.69 -0.45
CA ARG A 78 -8.14 2.53 0.45
C ARG A 78 -7.11 2.60 1.58
N THR A 79 -5.89 3.01 1.26
CA THR A 79 -4.80 3.17 2.21
C THR A 79 -5.09 4.29 3.21
N GLU A 80 -5.63 5.43 2.76
CA GLU A 80 -6.06 6.56 3.60
C GLU A 80 -7.06 6.12 4.67
N LYS A 81 -8.06 5.30 4.31
CA LYS A 81 -9.04 4.76 5.28
C LYS A 81 -8.39 3.95 6.41
N VAL A 82 -7.30 3.24 6.12
CA VAL A 82 -6.54 2.50 7.14
C VAL A 82 -5.77 3.47 8.03
N TYR A 83 -5.12 4.48 7.44
CA TYR A 83 -4.43 5.53 8.21
C TYR A 83 -5.40 6.28 9.12
N ASP A 84 -6.55 6.73 8.63
CA ASP A 84 -7.56 7.43 9.43
C ASP A 84 -8.06 6.57 10.59
N ARG A 85 -8.29 5.28 10.34
CA ARG A 85 -8.70 4.34 11.38
C ARG A 85 -7.64 4.20 12.46
N VAL A 86 -6.38 3.99 12.07
CA VAL A 86 -5.26 3.79 13.01
C VAL A 86 -4.91 5.08 13.74
N ALA A 87 -5.06 6.25 13.10
CA ALA A 87 -4.82 7.55 13.72
C ALA A 87 -5.76 7.84 14.90
N GLY A 88 -6.97 7.26 14.89
CA GLY A 88 -7.91 7.33 16.01
C GLY A 88 -7.67 6.32 17.12
N GLU A 89 -6.75 5.36 16.95
CA GLU A 89 -6.47 4.35 17.97
C GLU A 89 -5.68 4.94 19.14
N VAL A 90 -6.02 4.51 20.36
CA VAL A 90 -5.36 4.97 21.57
C VAL A 90 -3.91 4.47 21.62
N VAL A 91 -2.97 5.40 21.67
CA VAL A 91 -1.57 5.07 21.96
C VAL A 91 -1.47 4.65 23.42
N LEU A 92 -1.24 3.36 23.66
CA LEU A 92 -1.13 2.81 25.01
C LEU A 92 0.10 3.39 25.73
N SER A 93 -0.08 3.68 27.00
CA SER A 93 0.99 4.01 27.94
C SER A 93 1.90 2.79 28.17
N MET A 94 3.12 3.03 28.66
CA MET A 94 4.15 1.98 28.78
C MET A 94 3.72 0.84 29.72
N ASP A 95 3.01 1.15 30.81
CA ASP A 95 2.45 0.18 31.75
C ASP A 95 1.47 -0.79 31.04
N LYS A 96 0.52 -0.26 30.27
CA LYS A 96 -0.45 -1.07 29.52
C LYS A 96 0.19 -1.88 28.40
N ARG A 97 1.27 -1.36 27.79
CA ARG A 97 2.05 -2.11 26.79
C ARG A 97 2.77 -3.29 27.42
N LEU A 98 3.37 -3.09 28.60
CA LEU A 98 4.08 -4.14 29.33
C LEU A 98 3.13 -5.23 29.82
N ASP A 99 1.99 -4.83 30.39
CA ASP A 99 0.94 -5.75 30.84
C ASP A 99 0.44 -6.63 29.68
N ARG A 100 0.17 -6.03 28.51
CA ARG A 100 -0.21 -6.76 27.30
C ARG A 100 0.85 -7.77 26.86
N LEU A 101 2.12 -7.39 26.93
CA LEU A 101 3.23 -8.21 26.45
C LEU A 101 3.46 -9.42 27.36
N ILE A 102 3.35 -9.23 28.67
CA ILE A 102 3.49 -10.30 29.66
C ILE A 102 2.28 -11.24 29.64
N SER A 103 1.07 -10.70 29.49
CA SER A 103 -0.18 -11.50 29.54
C SER A 103 -0.49 -12.26 28.24
N HIS A 104 -0.17 -11.72 27.06
CA HIS A 104 -0.61 -12.30 25.78
C HIS A 104 0.49 -13.01 24.97
N CYS A 105 1.78 -12.79 25.25
CA CYS A 105 2.87 -13.45 24.49
C CYS A 105 3.43 -14.70 25.17
N GLY A 106 2.73 -15.25 26.16
CA GLY A 106 3.09 -16.49 26.84
C GLY A 106 4.15 -16.34 27.94
N PRO A 107 4.32 -17.35 28.82
CA PRO A 107 4.99 -17.17 30.10
C PRO A 107 6.49 -16.93 30.05
N VAL A 108 7.17 -17.25 28.94
CA VAL A 108 8.63 -17.05 28.79
C VAL A 108 8.90 -15.92 27.82
N THR A 109 8.34 -16.02 26.61
CA THR A 109 8.52 -15.04 25.54
C THR A 109 7.98 -13.65 25.93
N GLY A 110 6.87 -13.58 26.68
CA GLY A 110 6.31 -12.33 27.18
C GLY A 110 7.28 -11.55 28.08
N TYR A 111 7.95 -12.22 29.02
CA TYR A 111 8.95 -11.56 29.88
C TYR A 111 10.21 -11.14 29.11
N ILE A 112 10.65 -11.93 28.13
CA ILE A 112 11.79 -11.57 27.27
C ILE A 112 11.47 -10.30 26.47
N PHE A 113 10.29 -10.23 25.84
CA PHE A 113 9.89 -9.03 25.11
C PHE A 113 9.66 -7.83 26.05
N ALA A 114 9.10 -8.06 27.24
CA ALA A 114 8.96 -7.03 28.27
C ALA A 114 10.31 -6.43 28.67
N LEU A 115 11.33 -7.27 28.87
CA LEU A 115 12.70 -6.82 29.14
C LEU A 115 13.25 -5.95 27.99
N PHE A 116 13.08 -6.37 26.73
CA PHE A 116 13.51 -5.57 25.58
C PHE A 116 12.75 -4.25 25.47
N ALA A 117 11.46 -4.22 25.78
CA ALA A 117 10.65 -3.01 25.77
C ALA A 117 11.13 -2.01 26.85
N VAL A 118 11.42 -2.50 28.05
CA VAL A 118 11.99 -1.68 29.14
C VAL A 118 13.37 -1.14 28.76
N PHE A 119 14.25 -2.00 28.22
CA PHE A 119 15.57 -1.55 27.75
C PHE A 119 15.45 -0.49 26.65
N SER A 120 14.56 -0.69 25.68
CA SER A 120 14.30 0.28 24.62
C SER A 120 13.76 1.60 25.17
N PHE A 121 12.93 1.55 26.21
CA PHE A 121 12.43 2.75 26.89
C PHE A 121 13.52 3.49 27.66
N LEU A 122 14.38 2.78 28.39
CA LEU A 122 15.56 3.38 29.06
C LEU A 122 16.50 4.01 28.03
N PHE A 123 16.72 3.34 26.91
CA PHE A 123 17.50 3.88 25.79
C PHE A 123 16.85 5.14 25.20
N LEU A 124 15.52 5.16 25.05
CA LEU A 124 14.79 6.36 24.63
C LEU A 124 14.96 7.52 25.63
N LEU A 125 14.91 7.25 26.94
CA LEU A 125 15.16 8.29 27.96
C LEU A 125 16.59 8.84 27.89
N PHE A 126 17.57 7.95 27.66
CA PHE A 126 18.95 8.35 27.43
C PHE A 126 19.11 9.21 26.18
N LEU A 127 18.45 8.85 25.07
CA LEU A 127 18.43 9.67 23.86
C LEU A 127 17.78 11.04 24.07
N ARG A 128 16.66 11.10 24.81
CA ARG A 128 16.00 12.36 25.20
C ARG A 128 16.87 13.25 26.08
N TRP A 129 17.79 12.66 26.85
CA TRP A 129 18.75 13.41 27.65
C TRP A 129 19.86 14.03 26.78
N ILE A 130 20.34 13.31 25.76
CA ILE A 130 21.34 13.82 24.80
C ILE A 130 20.72 14.86 23.86
N THR A 131 19.55 14.56 23.30
CA THR A 131 18.84 15.39 22.33
C THR A 131 17.43 15.63 22.84
N PRO A 132 17.19 16.72 23.59
CA PRO A 132 15.88 17.00 24.17
C PRO A 132 14.84 17.30 23.09
N ASP A 133 13.59 16.89 23.33
CA ASP A 133 12.46 17.07 22.40
C ASP A 133 12.29 18.52 21.92
N SER A 134 12.69 19.51 22.73
CA SER A 134 12.62 20.93 22.39
C SER A 134 13.53 21.35 21.23
N THR A 135 14.54 20.54 20.92
CA THR A 135 15.47 20.77 19.79
C THR A 135 15.04 20.02 18.53
N ILE A 136 14.00 19.19 18.61
CA ILE A 136 13.50 18.37 17.52
C ILE A 136 12.28 19.08 16.92
N ASP A 137 12.36 19.41 15.64
CA ASP A 137 11.21 19.98 14.93
C ASP A 137 10.05 18.99 14.92
N VAL A 138 8.87 19.46 15.34
CA VAL A 138 7.64 18.66 15.28
C VAL A 138 7.28 18.47 13.82
N ALA A 139 7.25 17.21 13.38
CA ALA A 139 6.81 16.87 12.04
C ALA A 139 5.40 17.43 11.79
N ILE A 140 5.26 18.22 10.73
CA ILE A 140 3.97 18.72 10.29
C ILE A 140 3.10 17.51 9.93
N ASP A 141 1.93 17.41 10.56
CA ASP A 141 0.87 16.55 10.06
C ASP A 141 0.39 17.13 8.72
N ALA A 142 0.88 16.59 7.61
CA ALA A 142 0.56 17.12 6.28
C ALA A 142 -0.83 16.68 5.84
N THR A 143 -1.17 15.40 6.05
CA THR A 143 -2.31 14.72 5.42
C THR A 143 -3.29 14.07 6.38
N GLY A 144 -3.04 14.08 7.69
CA GLY A 144 -3.97 13.52 8.67
C GLY A 144 -5.29 14.31 8.78
N PRO A 145 -6.21 13.86 9.66
CA PRO A 145 -7.52 14.50 9.85
C PRO A 145 -7.45 16.00 10.19
N ASN A 146 -6.37 16.42 10.87
CA ASN A 146 -6.08 17.82 11.20
C ASN A 146 -4.94 18.42 10.37
N GLY A 147 -4.57 17.76 9.28
CA GLY A 147 -3.40 18.03 8.49
C GLY A 147 -3.39 19.43 7.86
N ALA A 148 -2.20 19.98 7.67
CA ALA A 148 -2.00 21.30 7.10
C ALA A 148 -2.58 21.41 5.68
N TRP A 149 -2.46 20.36 4.86
CA TRP A 149 -2.89 20.37 3.46
C TRP A 149 -4.40 20.17 3.30
N THR A 150 -5.07 19.53 4.26
CA THR A 150 -6.53 19.30 4.26
C THR A 150 -7.28 20.64 4.37
N ARG A 151 -6.75 21.59 5.15
CA ARG A 151 -7.27 22.98 5.24
C ARG A 151 -7.07 23.76 3.94
N GLN A 152 -5.93 23.61 3.26
CA GLN A 152 -5.68 24.27 1.98
C GLN A 152 -6.56 23.73 0.85
N TYR A 153 -6.75 22.40 0.77
CA TYR A 153 -7.61 21.78 -0.24
C TYR A 153 -9.08 22.15 -0.07
N SER A 154 -9.58 22.15 1.17
CA SER A 154 -10.97 22.54 1.47
C SER A 154 -11.24 24.02 1.16
N PHE A 155 -10.31 24.93 1.47
CA PHE A 155 -10.40 26.33 1.05
C PHE A 155 -10.37 26.50 -0.48
N SER A 156 -9.48 25.80 -1.17
CA SER A 156 -9.36 25.85 -2.64
C SER A 156 -10.63 25.33 -3.34
N LYS A 157 -11.23 24.25 -2.82
CA LYS A 157 -12.48 23.68 -3.34
C LYS A 157 -13.68 24.61 -3.12
N LYS A 158 -13.72 25.35 -2.00
CA LYS A 158 -14.76 26.33 -1.69
C LYS A 158 -14.64 27.58 -2.56
N GLY A 159 -13.40 28.02 -2.86
CA GLY A 159 -13.13 29.10 -3.82
C GLY A 159 -13.58 28.74 -5.24
N LYS A 160 -13.19 27.58 -5.76
CA LYS A 160 -13.62 27.12 -7.09
C LYS A 160 -15.14 26.97 -7.22
N LYS A 161 -15.81 26.44 -6.19
CA LYS A 161 -17.28 26.32 -6.18
C LYS A 161 -17.97 27.69 -6.21
N ASN A 162 -17.43 28.68 -5.50
CA ASN A 162 -17.99 30.03 -5.50
C ASN A 162 -17.75 30.76 -6.84
N ASP A 163 -16.59 30.55 -7.47
CA ASP A 163 -16.29 31.12 -8.80
C ASP A 163 -17.14 30.48 -9.93
N GLU A 164 -17.43 29.18 -9.84
CA GLU A 164 -18.35 28.50 -10.77
C GLU A 164 -19.79 29.02 -10.62
N ILE A 165 -20.25 29.25 -9.39
CA ILE A 165 -21.59 29.81 -9.10
C ILE A 165 -21.67 31.28 -9.54
N ALA A 166 -20.58 32.06 -9.43
CA ALA A 166 -20.53 33.45 -9.88
C ALA A 166 -20.52 33.59 -11.41
N LYS A 167 -19.98 32.60 -12.15
CA LYS A 167 -19.98 32.58 -13.62
C LYS A 167 -21.29 32.07 -14.25
N THR A 168 -22.18 31.48 -13.45
CA THR A 168 -23.50 30.98 -13.89
C THR A 168 -24.65 31.93 -13.57
N ARG A 169 -24.35 33.15 -13.11
CA ARG A 169 -25.29 34.26 -12.90
C ARG A 169 -24.98 35.41 -13.84
#